data_AF-A0A533UME1-F1
#
_entry.id   AF-A0A533UME1-F1
#
_cell.length_a   1.000
_cell.length_b   1.000
_cell.length_c   1.000
_cell.angle_alpha   90.00
_cell.angle_beta   90.00
_cell.angle_gamma   90.00
#
_symmetry.space_group_name_H-M   'P 1'
#
loop_
_entity.id
_entity.type
_entity.pdbx_description
1 polymer ?
#
loop_
_entity_poly.entity_id
_entity_poly.type
_entity_poly.pdbx_seq_one_letter_code
_entity_poly.pdbx_strand_id
1 'polypeptide(L)'
;MFSCVYSYTSTPTCWLDIIDPIKSRTRIAIGNHEDESSEGFSSYLSAFGLSKTYYSFTYGNVRVIVMDTDHDSYSKGSSQYNFVISELQKASTDSNIKWIIVYMHKQMYTSSNTCSSSSCSNTGSDATNLRNIYHSQFGKYGVDVVLNGHVHNFQRTYPIKYDSGSPSSPIVTSSASTDYFDPYGQIFALVGTGGVNIHALSGKASWVKYQQDDRFGALDIDIQDNGYKLVGRYYTNDKVQRDVFTITKTGTTTATYSFGPSLTLSGKEATSTLSGQDTSVGVSGGNIDAKNGQNQNNVKQPGQPNGQGKGLKCEHFTQQGPVRCRTS
;
A
#
# COMPACT_ATOMS: atom_id res chain seq x y z
N MET A 1 -0.05 -5.61 -8.08
CA MET A 1 -1.52 -5.46 -8.10
C MET A 1 -1.83 -4.56 -9.28
N PHE A 2 -2.69 -5.00 -10.22
CA PHE A 2 -2.94 -4.26 -11.45
C PHE A 2 -4.39 -3.78 -11.48
N SER A 3 -4.60 -2.46 -11.53
CA SER A 3 -5.88 -1.89 -11.98
C SER A 3 -5.84 -1.88 -13.50
N CYS A 4 -6.59 -2.77 -14.13
CA CYS A 4 -6.68 -2.85 -15.59
C CYS A 4 -8.11 -2.52 -16.02
N VAL A 5 -8.32 -1.29 -16.46
CA VAL A 5 -9.46 -0.93 -17.34
C VAL A 5 -8.96 -1.19 -18.75
N TYR A 6 -9.26 -2.35 -19.34
CA TYR A 6 -8.53 -2.80 -20.54
C TYR A 6 -9.39 -3.22 -21.72
N SER A 7 -10.72 -3.24 -21.65
CA SER A 7 -11.51 -3.64 -22.82
C SER A 7 -12.23 -2.44 -23.43
N TYR A 8 -11.72 -1.92 -24.56
CA TYR A 8 -12.48 -1.08 -25.48
C TYR A 8 -13.51 -1.88 -26.30
N THR A 9 -13.81 -3.11 -25.87
CA THR A 9 -14.87 -3.96 -26.42
C THR A 9 -15.90 -4.18 -25.33
N SER A 10 -17.18 -4.29 -25.69
CA SER A 10 -18.29 -4.50 -24.75
C SER A 10 -18.26 -5.85 -24.02
N THR A 11 -17.20 -6.64 -24.17
CA THR A 11 -17.05 -7.94 -23.51
C THR A 11 -15.66 -8.08 -22.88
N PRO A 12 -15.54 -8.84 -21.78
CA PRO A 12 -14.26 -9.04 -21.08
C PRO A 12 -13.35 -10.06 -21.77
N THR A 13 -13.86 -10.82 -22.75
CA THR A 13 -13.18 -11.99 -23.34
C THR A 13 -11.76 -11.67 -23.80
N CYS A 14 -11.58 -10.62 -24.59
CA CYS A 14 -10.27 -10.20 -25.09
C CYS A 14 -9.26 -9.98 -23.97
N TRP A 15 -9.66 -9.28 -22.91
CA TRP A 15 -8.77 -9.03 -21.77
C TRP A 15 -8.51 -10.31 -20.97
N LEU A 16 -9.54 -11.12 -20.74
CA LEU A 16 -9.40 -12.40 -20.03
C LEU A 16 -8.43 -13.36 -20.75
N ASP A 17 -8.42 -13.37 -22.08
CA ASP A 17 -7.48 -14.17 -22.88
C ASP A 17 -6.05 -13.65 -22.73
N ILE A 18 -5.85 -12.32 -22.77
CA ILE A 18 -4.53 -11.70 -22.58
C ILE A 18 -3.95 -12.03 -21.21
N ILE A 19 -4.78 -11.99 -20.16
CA ILE A 19 -4.33 -12.21 -18.79
C ILE A 19 -4.35 -13.68 -18.37
N ASP A 20 -4.83 -14.60 -19.20
CA ASP A 20 -4.95 -16.03 -18.85
C ASP A 20 -3.67 -16.62 -18.23
N PRO A 21 -2.45 -16.35 -18.76
CA PRO A 21 -1.21 -16.87 -18.18
C PRO A 21 -0.94 -16.43 -16.73
N ILE A 22 -1.56 -15.34 -16.28
CA ILE A 22 -1.42 -14.79 -14.93
C ILE A 22 -2.73 -14.77 -14.14
N LYS A 23 -3.86 -15.18 -14.74
CA LYS A 23 -5.22 -15.02 -14.21
C LYS A 23 -5.38 -15.63 -12.81
N SER A 24 -4.82 -16.82 -12.58
CA SER A 24 -4.88 -17.51 -11.29
C SER A 24 -4.24 -16.71 -10.13
N ARG A 25 -3.31 -15.81 -10.44
CA ARG A 25 -2.61 -14.93 -9.50
C ARG A 25 -3.14 -13.49 -9.53
N THR A 26 -4.03 -13.17 -10.45
CA THR A 26 -4.65 -11.86 -10.57
C THR A 26 -5.80 -11.74 -9.57
N ARG A 27 -5.92 -10.55 -8.98
CA ARG A 27 -7.01 -10.15 -8.10
C ARG A 27 -7.49 -8.79 -8.60
N ILE A 28 -8.80 -8.65 -8.81
CA ILE A 28 -9.42 -7.48 -9.44
C ILE A 28 -10.19 -6.64 -8.42
N ALA A 29 -10.24 -5.34 -8.64
CA ALA A 29 -11.27 -4.47 -8.09
C ALA A 29 -12.19 -4.06 -9.25
N ILE A 30 -13.48 -3.98 -9.00
CA ILE A 30 -14.44 -3.46 -10.00
C ILE A 30 -14.32 -1.94 -10.03
N GLY A 31 -14.31 -1.36 -11.24
CA GLY A 31 -14.37 0.08 -11.46
C GLY A 31 -15.62 0.47 -12.23
N ASN A 32 -15.74 1.77 -12.50
CA ASN A 32 -16.87 2.40 -13.23
C ASN A 32 -17.00 2.00 -14.72
N HIS A 33 -16.19 1.06 -15.19
CA HIS A 33 -16.21 0.51 -16.55
C HIS A 33 -16.50 -0.99 -16.54
N GLU A 34 -16.81 -1.54 -15.38
CA GLU A 34 -17.10 -2.95 -15.15
C GLU A 34 -18.31 -3.14 -14.23
N ASP A 35 -19.00 -2.07 -13.79
CA ASP A 35 -20.07 -2.11 -12.80
C ASP A 35 -21.46 -2.30 -13.39
N GLU A 36 -21.61 -2.18 -14.71
CA GLU A 36 -22.88 -2.40 -15.39
C GLU A 36 -22.96 -3.75 -16.14
N SER A 37 -24.19 -4.26 -16.31
CA SER A 37 -24.40 -5.52 -17.03
C SER A 37 -23.90 -5.46 -18.49
N SER A 38 -24.05 -4.30 -19.14
CA SER A 38 -23.55 -4.02 -20.49
C SER A 38 -22.02 -3.97 -20.59
N GLU A 39 -21.34 -3.89 -19.46
CA GLU A 39 -19.89 -3.82 -19.35
C GLU A 39 -19.28 -5.16 -18.92
N GLY A 40 -20.10 -6.21 -18.82
CA GLY A 40 -19.65 -7.55 -18.51
C GLY A 40 -19.43 -7.80 -17.02
N PHE A 41 -20.02 -7.00 -16.12
CA PHE A 41 -19.92 -7.14 -14.67
C PHE A 41 -19.96 -8.59 -14.17
N SER A 42 -21.03 -9.33 -14.51
CA SER A 42 -21.19 -10.73 -14.08
C SER A 42 -20.13 -11.66 -14.67
N SER A 43 -19.63 -11.34 -15.87
CA SER A 43 -18.58 -12.12 -16.54
C SER A 43 -17.23 -11.92 -15.85
N TYR A 44 -16.90 -10.71 -15.41
CA TYR A 44 -15.72 -10.46 -14.60
C TYR A 44 -15.81 -11.19 -13.26
N LEU A 45 -16.92 -11.06 -12.52
CA LEU A 45 -17.09 -11.78 -11.25
C LEU A 45 -16.96 -13.29 -11.42
N SER A 46 -17.64 -13.86 -12.42
CA SER A 46 -17.55 -15.29 -12.73
C SER A 46 -16.13 -15.71 -13.11
N ALA A 47 -15.40 -14.91 -13.90
CA ALA A 47 -14.06 -15.25 -14.35
C ALA A 47 -13.04 -15.34 -13.19
N PHE A 48 -13.27 -14.63 -12.09
CA PHE A 48 -12.42 -14.65 -10.89
C PHE A 48 -13.04 -15.39 -9.70
N GLY A 49 -14.19 -16.04 -9.87
CA GLY A 49 -14.86 -16.79 -8.81
C GLY A 49 -15.31 -15.89 -7.65
N LEU A 50 -15.65 -14.63 -7.93
CA LEU A 50 -16.08 -13.65 -6.94
C LEU A 50 -17.60 -13.66 -6.79
N SER A 51 -18.09 -13.72 -5.56
CA SER A 51 -19.52 -13.56 -5.23
C SER A 51 -19.88 -12.14 -4.78
N LYS A 52 -18.85 -11.31 -4.51
CA LYS A 52 -18.92 -9.91 -4.09
C LYS A 52 -17.82 -9.12 -4.77
N THR A 53 -18.05 -7.84 -4.94
CA THR A 53 -17.12 -6.86 -5.52
C THR A 53 -16.06 -6.40 -4.52
N TYR A 54 -16.33 -6.57 -3.23
CA TYR A 54 -15.39 -6.40 -2.13
C TYR A 54 -15.06 -7.73 -1.47
N TYR A 55 -13.79 -7.91 -1.11
CA TYR A 55 -13.29 -9.14 -0.50
C TYR A 55 -11.91 -8.89 0.11
N SER A 56 -11.34 -9.89 0.76
CA SER A 56 -9.99 -9.83 1.29
C SER A 56 -9.24 -11.12 0.99
N PHE A 57 -7.92 -11.04 0.99
CA PHE A 57 -7.05 -12.22 0.92
C PHE A 57 -5.74 -11.95 1.65
N THR A 58 -5.08 -13.03 2.06
CA THR A 58 -3.74 -12.96 2.65
C THR A 58 -2.74 -13.56 1.67
N TYR A 59 -1.62 -12.87 1.45
CA TYR A 59 -0.47 -13.39 0.72
C TYR A 59 0.77 -13.28 1.62
N GLY A 60 1.27 -14.41 2.10
CA GLY A 60 2.30 -14.42 3.14
C GLY A 60 1.82 -13.71 4.40
N ASN A 61 2.54 -12.66 4.79
CA ASN A 61 2.25 -11.81 5.95
C ASN A 61 1.55 -10.49 5.59
N VAL A 62 0.96 -10.39 4.39
CA VAL A 62 0.24 -9.22 3.89
C VAL A 62 -1.24 -9.53 3.84
N ARG A 63 -2.07 -8.78 4.57
CA ARG A 63 -3.52 -8.74 4.36
C ARG A 63 -3.81 -7.68 3.31
N VAL A 64 -4.53 -8.08 2.27
CA VAL A 64 -5.06 -7.17 1.25
C VAL A 64 -6.57 -7.14 1.36
N ILE A 65 -7.14 -5.94 1.45
CA ILE A 65 -8.59 -5.69 1.47
C ILE A 65 -8.94 -4.95 0.20
N VAL A 66 -9.77 -5.57 -0.64
CA VAL A 66 -10.28 -5.02 -1.88
C VAL A 66 -11.64 -4.41 -1.62
N MET A 67 -11.78 -3.11 -1.92
CA MET A 67 -13.03 -2.37 -1.79
C MET A 67 -13.59 -2.00 -3.16
N ASP A 68 -14.90 -1.99 -3.22
CA ASP A 68 -15.74 -1.50 -4.30
C ASP A 68 -16.07 -0.01 -4.10
N THR A 69 -15.89 0.78 -5.15
CA THR A 69 -16.16 2.22 -5.18
C THR A 69 -17.27 2.62 -6.14
N ASP A 70 -17.94 1.64 -6.77
CA ASP A 70 -18.74 1.84 -7.97
C ASP A 70 -20.08 1.10 -7.90
N HIS A 71 -20.08 -0.20 -7.59
CA HIS A 71 -21.29 -1.03 -7.61
C HIS A 71 -22.00 -1.10 -6.24
N ASP A 72 -21.34 -1.65 -5.23
CA ASP A 72 -21.90 -1.82 -3.89
C ASP A 72 -21.66 -0.57 -3.02
N SER A 73 -22.67 -0.17 -2.25
CA SER A 73 -22.54 0.97 -1.33
C SER A 73 -21.40 0.78 -0.34
N TYR A 74 -20.54 1.80 -0.22
CA TYR A 74 -19.48 1.90 0.78
C TYR A 74 -19.83 2.81 1.96
N SER A 75 -21.07 3.31 2.05
CA SER A 75 -21.53 4.19 3.12
C SER A 75 -21.39 3.54 4.50
N LYS A 76 -21.24 4.35 5.56
CA LYS A 76 -21.18 3.85 6.95
C LYS A 76 -22.41 2.99 7.26
N GLY A 77 -22.19 1.78 7.76
CA GLY A 77 -23.22 0.80 8.08
C GLY A 77 -23.65 -0.12 6.93
N SER A 78 -23.20 0.13 5.70
CA SER A 78 -23.38 -0.79 4.57
C SER A 78 -22.71 -2.15 4.82
N SER A 79 -23.12 -3.18 4.07
CA SER A 79 -22.49 -4.51 4.11
C SER A 79 -20.98 -4.44 3.85
N GLN A 80 -20.57 -3.64 2.85
CA GLN A 80 -19.16 -3.41 2.56
C GLN A 80 -18.45 -2.71 3.72
N TYR A 81 -19.02 -1.64 4.28
CA TYR A 81 -18.41 -0.94 5.40
C TYR A 81 -18.17 -1.88 6.59
N ASN A 82 -19.20 -2.65 6.98
CA ASN A 82 -19.08 -3.59 8.09
C ASN A 82 -18.03 -4.69 7.80
N PHE A 83 -17.99 -5.18 6.55
CA PHE A 83 -16.96 -6.11 6.10
C PHE A 83 -15.55 -5.51 6.23
N VAL A 84 -15.31 -4.32 5.67
CA VAL A 84 -14.00 -3.65 5.69
C VAL A 84 -13.53 -3.39 7.11
N ILE A 85 -14.39 -2.89 7.99
CA ILE A 85 -14.03 -2.65 9.40
C ILE A 85 -13.70 -3.96 10.11
N SER A 86 -14.46 -5.04 9.86
CA SER A 86 -14.18 -6.35 10.43
C SER A 86 -12.83 -6.90 9.95
N GLU A 87 -12.51 -6.78 8.66
CA GLU A 87 -11.25 -7.26 8.09
C GLU A 87 -10.06 -6.46 8.57
N LEU A 88 -10.19 -5.13 8.67
CA LEU A 88 -9.18 -4.26 9.26
C LEU A 88 -8.90 -4.64 10.71
N GLN A 89 -9.95 -4.85 11.52
CA GLN A 89 -9.79 -5.25 12.91
C GLN A 89 -9.08 -6.60 13.02
N LYS A 90 -9.52 -7.63 12.28
CA LYS A 90 -8.88 -8.96 12.29
C LYS A 90 -7.41 -8.87 11.92
N ALA A 91 -7.08 -8.12 10.87
CA ALA A 91 -5.71 -7.97 10.40
C ALA A 91 -4.83 -7.24 11.42
N SER A 92 -5.36 -6.19 12.06
CA SER A 92 -4.62 -5.39 13.05
C SER A 92 -4.25 -6.15 14.33
N THR A 93 -4.97 -7.25 14.63
CA THR A 93 -4.75 -8.08 15.83
C THR A 93 -4.06 -9.42 15.53
N ASP A 94 -3.86 -9.76 14.25
CA ASP A 94 -3.22 -11.02 13.85
C ASP A 94 -1.71 -10.84 13.77
N SER A 95 -0.97 -11.45 14.71
CA SER A 95 0.49 -11.37 14.77
C SER A 95 1.22 -11.93 13.53
N ASN A 96 0.54 -12.73 12.70
CA ASN A 96 1.11 -13.22 11.43
C ASN A 96 1.01 -12.19 10.30
N ILE A 97 0.14 -11.18 10.44
CA ILE A 97 -0.02 -10.10 9.47
C ILE A 97 0.87 -8.94 9.91
N LYS A 98 1.83 -8.59 9.05
CA LYS A 98 2.73 -7.44 9.28
C LYS A 98 2.36 -6.26 8.42
N TRP A 99 1.65 -6.48 7.32
CA TRP A 99 1.28 -5.45 6.35
C TRP A 99 -0.21 -5.50 6.07
N ILE A 100 -0.85 -4.33 6.10
CA ILE A 100 -2.24 -4.17 5.70
C ILE A 100 -2.27 -3.23 4.50
N ILE A 101 -2.73 -3.75 3.37
CA ILE A 101 -2.90 -3.00 2.13
C ILE A 101 -4.40 -2.90 1.81
N VAL A 102 -4.86 -1.70 1.51
CA VAL A 102 -6.19 -1.49 0.94
C VAL A 102 -6.05 -1.22 -0.55
N TYR A 103 -6.91 -1.83 -1.36
CA TYR A 103 -6.97 -1.63 -2.80
C TYR A 103 -8.39 -1.31 -3.24
N MET A 104 -8.56 -0.25 -4.03
CA MET A 104 -9.87 0.17 -4.53
C MET A 104 -9.71 0.97 -5.82
N HIS A 105 -10.72 1.03 -6.67
CA HIS A 105 -10.61 1.71 -7.97
C HIS A 105 -10.49 3.23 -7.81
N LYS A 106 -11.50 3.90 -7.24
CA LYS A 106 -11.48 5.36 -7.06
C LYS A 106 -10.57 5.81 -5.90
N GLN A 107 -9.86 6.91 -6.15
CA GLN A 107 -8.86 7.48 -5.26
C GLN A 107 -9.44 8.36 -4.15
N MET A 108 -8.78 8.32 -2.98
CA MET A 108 -9.03 9.27 -1.90
C MET A 108 -8.31 10.59 -2.10
N TYR A 109 -7.14 10.60 -2.75
CA TYR A 109 -6.29 11.78 -2.91
C TYR A 109 -5.75 11.84 -4.32
N THR A 110 -5.74 13.04 -4.92
CA THR A 110 -5.09 13.30 -6.21
C THR A 110 -4.68 14.76 -6.34
N SER A 111 -3.56 15.02 -6.99
CA SER A 111 -3.23 16.34 -7.50
C SER A 111 -4.25 16.79 -8.55
N SER A 112 -4.27 18.09 -8.82
CA SER A 112 -5.06 18.65 -9.91
C SER A 112 -4.64 18.05 -11.25
N ASN A 113 -5.62 17.68 -12.07
CA ASN A 113 -5.41 16.97 -13.32
C ASN A 113 -6.49 17.35 -14.36
N THR A 114 -6.32 16.91 -15.60
CA THR A 114 -7.19 17.28 -16.73
C THR A 114 -8.39 16.36 -16.93
N CYS A 115 -8.61 15.34 -16.09
CA CYS A 115 -9.81 14.52 -16.20
C CYS A 115 -11.05 15.39 -15.96
N SER A 116 -12.02 15.32 -16.87
CA SER A 116 -13.24 16.12 -16.83
C SER A 116 -14.29 15.59 -15.84
N SER A 117 -14.20 14.33 -15.42
CA SER A 117 -15.13 13.74 -14.46
C SER A 117 -14.91 14.28 -13.05
N SER A 118 -15.99 14.59 -12.34
CA SER A 118 -15.94 14.97 -10.93
C SER A 118 -15.35 13.86 -10.04
N SER A 119 -15.45 12.59 -10.44
CA SER A 119 -14.84 11.45 -9.72
C SER A 119 -13.30 11.43 -9.81
N CYS A 120 -12.70 12.20 -10.73
CA CYS A 120 -11.26 12.43 -10.81
C CYS A 120 -10.78 13.61 -9.95
N SER A 121 -11.68 14.37 -9.34
CA SER A 121 -11.34 15.57 -8.57
C SER A 121 -10.98 15.24 -7.13
N ASN A 122 -9.94 15.89 -6.60
CA ASN A 122 -9.60 15.80 -5.18
C ASN A 122 -10.73 16.31 -4.27
N THR A 123 -11.60 17.19 -4.77
CA THR A 123 -12.76 17.73 -4.04
C THR A 123 -14.08 17.13 -4.52
N GLY A 124 -14.04 16.12 -5.38
CA GLY A 124 -15.22 15.38 -5.82
C GLY A 124 -15.90 14.62 -4.68
N SER A 125 -17.17 14.24 -4.90
CA SER A 125 -17.98 13.52 -3.92
C SER A 125 -17.38 12.17 -3.53
N ASP A 126 -16.89 11.39 -4.50
CA ASP A 126 -16.30 10.07 -4.26
C ASP A 126 -15.08 10.17 -3.34
N ALA A 127 -14.10 11.01 -3.71
CA ALA A 127 -12.89 11.24 -2.90
C ALA A 127 -13.25 11.78 -1.50
N THR A 128 -14.21 12.71 -1.42
CA THR A 128 -14.66 13.29 -0.15
C THR A 128 -15.32 12.25 0.75
N ASN A 129 -16.25 11.46 0.23
CA ASN A 129 -16.96 10.44 0.97
C ASN A 129 -16.01 9.34 1.44
N LEU A 130 -15.14 8.84 0.56
CA LEU A 130 -14.15 7.82 0.91
C LEU A 130 -13.24 8.28 2.06
N ARG A 131 -12.69 9.50 1.99
CA ARG A 131 -11.84 10.03 3.07
C ARG A 131 -12.59 10.15 4.39
N ASN A 132 -13.78 10.75 4.36
CA ASN A 132 -14.58 11.00 5.56
C ASN A 132 -15.00 9.69 6.26
N ILE A 133 -15.28 8.65 5.47
CA ILE A 133 -15.74 7.36 6.00
C ILE A 133 -14.57 6.48 6.45
N TYR A 134 -13.50 6.38 5.66
CA TYR A 134 -12.50 5.33 5.82
C TYR A 134 -11.11 5.78 6.26
N HIS A 135 -10.64 6.98 5.91
CA HIS A 135 -9.23 7.30 6.16
C HIS A 135 -8.90 7.32 7.66
N SER A 136 -9.81 7.81 8.51
CA SER A 136 -9.65 7.69 9.97
C SER A 136 -9.61 6.23 10.45
N GLN A 137 -10.35 5.32 9.80
CA GLN A 137 -10.37 3.89 10.12
C GLN A 137 -9.08 3.20 9.66
N PHE A 138 -8.54 3.60 8.51
CA PHE A 138 -7.25 3.12 8.03
C PHE A 138 -6.11 3.47 8.99
N GLY A 139 -6.11 4.71 9.49
CA GLY A 139 -5.21 5.13 10.57
C GLY A 139 -5.39 4.31 11.85
N LYS A 140 -6.64 4.10 12.28
CA LYS A 140 -6.97 3.36 13.51
C LYS A 140 -6.47 1.91 13.49
N TYR A 141 -6.57 1.23 12.35
CA TYR A 141 -6.24 -0.20 12.24
C TYR A 141 -4.88 -0.47 11.60
N GLY A 142 -4.04 0.56 11.41
CA GLY A 142 -2.66 0.38 10.95
C GLY A 142 -2.55 -0.06 9.49
N VAL A 143 -3.39 0.48 8.60
CA VAL A 143 -3.17 0.35 7.16
C VAL A 143 -1.83 1.01 6.80
N ASP A 144 -1.03 0.33 6.00
CA ASP A 144 0.30 0.80 5.59
C ASP A 144 0.25 1.52 4.25
N VAL A 145 -0.37 0.87 3.27
CA VAL A 145 -0.44 1.33 1.89
C VAL A 145 -1.87 1.26 1.37
N VAL A 146 -2.30 2.31 0.70
CA VAL A 146 -3.57 2.36 -0.02
C VAL A 146 -3.28 2.50 -1.50
N LEU A 147 -3.79 1.57 -2.30
CA LEU A 147 -3.60 1.50 -3.74
C LEU A 147 -4.89 1.90 -4.47
N ASN A 148 -4.76 2.80 -5.45
CA ASN A 148 -5.87 3.31 -6.23
C ASN A 148 -5.60 3.31 -7.75
N GLY A 149 -6.65 3.41 -8.54
CA GLY A 149 -6.61 3.60 -9.99
C GLY A 149 -7.37 4.86 -10.41
N HIS A 150 -8.29 4.70 -11.38
CA HIS A 150 -9.23 5.68 -11.91
C HIS A 150 -8.63 6.93 -12.59
N VAL A 151 -7.80 7.72 -11.91
CA VAL A 151 -7.10 8.83 -12.55
C VAL A 151 -5.91 8.29 -13.32
N HIS A 152 -5.85 8.53 -14.63
CA HIS A 152 -4.85 7.91 -15.51
C HIS A 152 -3.47 8.58 -15.43
N ASN A 153 -2.86 8.58 -14.25
CA ASN A 153 -1.48 8.99 -13.99
C ASN A 153 -0.94 8.23 -12.76
N PHE A 154 0.34 8.42 -12.43
CA PHE A 154 0.91 7.86 -11.21
C PHE A 154 1.16 8.96 -10.20
N GLN A 155 0.78 8.73 -8.94
CA GLN A 155 1.08 9.62 -7.82
C GLN A 155 1.36 8.79 -6.57
N ARG A 156 2.36 9.18 -5.79
CA ARG A 156 2.64 8.64 -4.47
C ARG A 156 2.71 9.77 -3.46
N THR A 157 1.99 9.63 -2.35
CA THR A 157 2.04 10.58 -1.24
C THR A 157 3.26 10.36 -0.36
N TYR A 158 3.58 11.35 0.47
CA TYR A 158 4.25 11.05 1.74
C TYR A 158 3.35 10.19 2.63
N PRO A 159 3.84 9.63 3.75
CA PRO A 159 2.96 9.17 4.81
C PRO A 159 2.05 10.31 5.24
N ILE A 160 0.74 10.06 5.19
CA ILE A 160 -0.29 11.05 5.50
C ILE A 160 -1.31 10.49 6.48
N LYS A 161 -1.88 11.38 7.29
CA LYS A 161 -3.01 11.08 8.16
C LYS A 161 -4.22 11.95 7.81
N TYR A 162 -5.40 11.42 8.07
CA TYR A 162 -6.65 12.15 7.90
C TYR A 162 -6.67 13.42 8.76
N ASP A 163 -7.08 14.53 8.16
CA ASP A 163 -7.37 15.78 8.85
C ASP A 163 -8.88 16.06 8.74
N SER A 164 -9.61 15.93 9.84
CA SER A 164 -11.05 16.21 9.86
C SER A 164 -11.38 17.70 9.67
N GLY A 165 -10.44 18.60 9.97
CA GLY A 165 -10.59 20.03 9.73
C GLY A 165 -10.38 20.42 8.27
N SER A 166 -9.55 19.64 7.55
CA SER A 166 -9.29 19.82 6.12
C SER A 166 -9.23 18.47 5.37
N PRO A 167 -10.36 17.77 5.15
CA PRO A 167 -10.37 16.41 4.61
C PRO A 167 -9.61 16.21 3.29
N SER A 168 -9.65 17.20 2.39
CA SER A 168 -8.94 17.19 1.10
C SER A 168 -7.46 17.56 1.18
N SER A 169 -6.98 18.00 2.34
CA SER A 169 -5.60 18.41 2.63
C SER A 169 -5.10 17.67 3.87
N PRO A 170 -4.67 16.40 3.73
CA PRO A 170 -4.23 15.58 4.82
C PRO A 170 -2.93 16.10 5.43
N ILE A 171 -2.64 15.68 6.67
CA ILE A 171 -1.42 16.07 7.36
C ILE A 171 -0.31 15.10 6.96
N VAL A 172 0.78 15.64 6.41
CA VAL A 172 2.03 14.89 6.18
C VAL A 172 2.71 14.62 7.52
N THR A 173 3.01 13.37 7.80
CA THR A 173 3.56 12.91 9.08
C THR A 173 5.06 12.63 9.01
N SER A 174 5.60 12.48 7.80
CA SER A 174 7.04 12.36 7.55
C SER A 174 7.38 13.03 6.23
N SER A 175 8.45 13.84 6.23
CA SER A 175 9.02 14.46 5.03
C SER A 175 10.13 13.62 4.39
N ALA A 176 10.43 12.43 4.93
CA ALA A 176 11.39 11.52 4.32
C ALA A 176 10.97 11.18 2.87
N SER A 177 11.95 11.02 1.99
CA SER A 177 11.70 10.90 0.55
C SER A 177 11.45 9.47 0.07
N THR A 178 12.09 8.51 0.73
CA THR A 178 12.28 7.15 0.22
C THR A 178 12.15 6.14 1.34
N ASP A 179 12.96 6.23 2.39
CA ASP A 179 12.98 5.24 3.46
C ASP A 179 12.17 5.72 4.67
N TYR A 180 11.18 4.91 5.06
CA TYR A 180 10.32 5.15 6.21
C TYR A 180 10.52 4.04 7.24
N PHE A 181 10.54 4.42 8.51
CA PHE A 181 10.60 3.47 9.63
C PHE A 181 9.28 3.56 10.39
N ASP A 182 8.43 2.57 10.16
CA ASP A 182 7.05 2.45 10.68
C ASP A 182 6.35 3.82 10.81
N PRO A 183 6.17 4.56 9.69
CA PRO A 183 5.71 5.93 9.75
C PRO A 183 4.28 5.98 10.28
N TYR A 184 3.99 7.00 11.09
CA TYR A 184 2.60 7.27 11.44
C TYR A 184 1.84 7.71 10.18
N GLY A 185 0.71 7.09 9.85
CA GLY A 185 -0.08 7.44 8.66
C GLY A 185 0.25 6.61 7.41
N GLN A 186 -0.69 6.59 6.47
CA GLN A 186 -0.68 5.72 5.29
C GLN A 186 0.09 6.35 4.14
N ILE A 187 0.74 5.53 3.31
CA ILE A 187 1.15 5.94 1.97
C ILE A 187 0.03 5.61 0.99
N PHE A 188 -0.43 6.61 0.23
CA PHE A 188 -1.36 6.40 -0.87
C PHE A 188 -0.58 6.39 -2.18
N ALA A 189 -0.84 5.39 -3.01
CA ALA A 189 -0.32 5.28 -4.37
C ALA A 189 -1.47 5.17 -5.37
N LEU A 190 -1.63 6.19 -6.19
CA LEU A 190 -2.50 6.22 -7.35
C LEU A 190 -1.70 5.63 -8.52
N VAL A 191 -2.17 4.50 -9.07
CA VAL A 191 -1.49 3.71 -10.11
C VAL A 191 -2.44 3.50 -11.30
N GLY A 192 -3.02 4.56 -11.84
CA GLY A 192 -3.93 4.50 -12.99
C GLY A 192 -3.22 4.42 -14.35
N THR A 193 -2.00 3.87 -14.39
CA THR A 193 -1.11 3.93 -15.57
C THR A 193 -1.14 2.64 -16.40
N GLY A 194 -2.27 1.93 -16.35
CA GLY A 194 -2.46 0.61 -16.97
C GLY A 194 -2.61 0.61 -18.50
N GLY A 195 -2.78 1.77 -19.15
CA GLY A 195 -2.76 1.87 -20.61
C GLY A 195 -3.89 2.65 -21.30
N VAL A 196 -4.82 3.23 -20.54
CA VAL A 196 -5.86 4.15 -21.05
C VAL A 196 -5.32 5.59 -21.03
N ASN A 197 -5.79 6.44 -21.96
CA ASN A 197 -5.31 7.81 -22.16
C ASN A 197 -4.95 8.56 -20.87
N ILE A 198 -3.75 9.12 -20.82
CA ILE A 198 -3.24 9.78 -19.62
C ILE A 198 -4.05 11.04 -19.26
N HIS A 199 -4.32 11.21 -17.97
CA HIS A 199 -4.83 12.45 -17.39
C HIS A 199 -3.65 13.32 -16.97
N ALA A 200 -3.37 14.35 -17.77
CA ALA A 200 -2.26 15.27 -17.50
C ALA A 200 -2.43 15.96 -16.15
N LEU A 201 -1.32 16.14 -15.45
CA LEU A 201 -1.23 16.81 -14.16
C LEU A 201 -1.11 18.31 -14.39
N SER A 202 -1.98 19.09 -13.75
CA SER A 202 -1.99 20.56 -13.84
C SER A 202 -1.37 21.23 -12.61
N GLY A 203 -0.93 20.43 -11.64
CA GLY A 203 -0.32 20.90 -10.40
C GLY A 203 0.18 19.74 -9.55
N LYS A 204 0.90 20.06 -8.47
CA LYS A 204 1.39 19.08 -7.50
C LYS A 204 0.93 19.49 -6.11
N ALA A 205 0.09 18.67 -5.49
CA ALA A 205 -0.31 18.92 -4.11
C ALA A 205 0.88 18.73 -3.15
N SER A 206 0.92 19.48 -2.05
CA SER A 206 2.05 19.51 -1.12
C SER A 206 2.33 18.16 -0.43
N TRP A 207 1.31 17.32 -0.30
CA TRP A 207 1.39 15.98 0.27
C TRP A 207 1.79 14.90 -0.75
N VAL A 208 1.94 15.23 -2.04
CA VAL A 208 2.47 14.31 -3.05
C VAL A 208 4.00 14.30 -3.03
N LYS A 209 4.59 13.14 -2.80
CA LYS A 209 6.05 12.97 -2.92
C LYS A 209 6.49 12.92 -4.37
N TYR A 210 5.88 12.04 -5.16
CA TYR A 210 6.22 11.80 -6.56
C TYR A 210 4.95 11.70 -7.41
N GLN A 211 5.00 12.21 -8.64
CA GLN A 211 3.93 12.04 -9.62
C GLN A 211 4.49 12.08 -11.04
N GLN A 212 3.83 11.38 -11.97
CA GLN A 212 4.11 11.46 -13.40
C GLN A 212 2.84 11.17 -14.21
N ASP A 213 2.78 11.73 -15.40
CA ASP A 213 1.67 11.70 -16.36
C ASP A 213 2.18 11.61 -17.80
N ASP A 214 3.34 11.00 -18.03
CA ASP A 214 3.94 10.93 -19.36
C ASP A 214 4.25 9.49 -19.81
N ARG A 215 4.09 8.50 -18.91
CA ARG A 215 4.36 7.09 -19.20
C ARG A 215 3.34 6.16 -18.55
N PHE A 216 3.09 5.04 -19.23
CA PHE A 216 2.42 3.89 -18.63
C PHE A 216 3.39 3.06 -17.80
N GLY A 217 2.86 2.35 -16.81
CA GLY A 217 3.69 1.59 -15.89
C GLY A 217 2.91 0.81 -14.84
N ALA A 218 3.66 0.22 -13.90
CA ALA A 218 3.12 -0.57 -12.82
C ALA A 218 3.93 -0.36 -11.53
N LEU A 219 3.23 -0.47 -10.40
CA LEU A 219 3.84 -0.49 -9.07
C LEU A 219 4.09 -1.94 -8.64
N ASP A 220 5.36 -2.25 -8.43
CA ASP A 220 5.82 -3.48 -7.79
C ASP A 220 5.87 -3.25 -6.28
N ILE A 221 5.26 -4.16 -5.50
CA ILE A 221 5.34 -4.18 -4.03
C ILE A 221 6.01 -5.49 -3.64
N ASP A 222 7.18 -5.37 -3.03
CA ASP A 222 8.04 -6.48 -2.67
C ASP A 222 8.24 -6.51 -1.16
N ILE A 223 8.09 -7.69 -0.56
CA ILE A 223 8.22 -7.89 0.89
C ILE A 223 9.54 -8.60 1.17
N GLN A 224 10.44 -7.91 1.86
CA GLN A 224 11.80 -8.32 2.17
C GLN A 224 12.02 -8.46 3.68
N ASP A 225 13.25 -8.78 4.08
CA ASP A 225 13.71 -8.83 5.47
C ASP A 225 12.80 -9.65 6.40
N ASN A 226 12.55 -10.91 6.02
CA ASN A 226 11.67 -11.84 6.76
C ASN A 226 10.26 -11.25 7.03
N GLY A 227 9.77 -10.46 6.09
CA GLY A 227 8.47 -9.82 6.18
C GLY A 227 8.46 -8.45 6.84
N TYR A 228 9.60 -7.91 7.26
CA TYR A 228 9.66 -6.64 8.01
C TYR A 228 10.00 -5.42 7.15
N LYS A 229 10.24 -5.60 5.85
CA LYS A 229 10.45 -4.49 4.94
C LYS A 229 9.53 -4.59 3.73
N LEU A 230 8.75 -3.55 3.48
CA LEU A 230 8.00 -3.35 2.25
C LEU A 230 8.80 -2.42 1.35
N VAL A 231 8.98 -2.81 0.08
CA VAL A 231 9.64 -1.99 -0.95
C VAL A 231 8.67 -1.78 -2.10
N GLY A 232 8.28 -0.54 -2.34
CA GLY A 232 7.48 -0.15 -3.50
C GLY A 232 8.36 0.44 -4.60
N ARG A 233 8.23 -0.06 -5.84
CA ARG A 233 8.98 0.42 -7.00
C ARG A 233 8.03 0.66 -8.17
N TYR A 234 7.97 1.89 -8.66
CA TYR A 234 7.20 2.19 -9.85
C TYR A 234 8.09 2.11 -11.08
N TYR A 235 7.74 1.20 -11.99
CA TYR A 235 8.41 1.01 -13.27
C TYR A 235 7.52 1.47 -14.41
N THR A 236 8.09 2.19 -15.36
CA THR A 236 7.42 2.46 -16.64
C THR A 236 7.59 1.28 -17.59
N ASN A 237 6.73 1.18 -18.62
CA ASN A 237 6.72 0.04 -19.55
C ASN A 237 8.04 -0.14 -20.34
N ASP A 238 8.84 0.91 -20.46
CA ASP A 238 10.24 0.88 -20.96
C ASP A 238 11.25 0.33 -19.93
N LYS A 239 10.77 -0.25 -18.83
CA LYS A 239 11.53 -0.85 -17.74
C LYS A 239 12.38 0.14 -16.92
N VAL A 240 12.10 1.44 -17.02
CA VAL A 240 12.77 2.46 -16.19
C VAL A 240 12.09 2.56 -14.83
N GLN A 241 12.85 2.41 -13.75
CA GLN A 241 12.37 2.71 -12.40
C GLN A 241 12.28 4.23 -12.22
N ARG A 242 11.07 4.74 -12.01
CA ARG A 242 10.81 6.19 -11.86
C ARG A 242 10.67 6.63 -10.42
N ASP A 243 10.25 5.73 -9.53
CA ASP A 243 10.05 6.01 -8.13
C ASP A 243 10.29 4.77 -7.26
N VAL A 244 10.73 4.99 -6.02
CA VAL A 244 10.97 3.96 -5.02
C VAL A 244 10.70 4.49 -3.62
N PHE A 245 10.13 3.63 -2.77
CA PHE A 245 10.03 3.85 -1.34
C PHE A 245 10.16 2.54 -0.56
N THR A 246 10.58 2.64 0.69
CA THR A 246 10.63 1.52 1.63
C THR A 246 9.91 1.86 2.92
N ILE A 247 9.23 0.88 3.51
CA ILE A 247 8.73 0.94 4.88
C ILE A 247 9.38 -0.21 5.62
N THR A 248 10.08 0.08 6.72
CA THR A 248 10.66 -0.93 7.61
C THR A 248 9.92 -0.91 8.93
N LYS A 249 9.43 -2.07 9.37
CA LYS A 249 8.85 -2.26 10.70
C LYS A 249 9.87 -2.93 11.61
N THR A 250 9.91 -2.56 12.88
CA THR A 250 10.62 -3.38 13.86
C THR A 250 9.85 -4.67 14.03
N GLY A 251 10.49 -5.80 13.77
CA GLY A 251 10.05 -7.01 14.43
C GLY A 251 10.17 -6.85 15.93
N THR A 252 9.38 -7.60 16.68
CA THR A 252 9.82 -8.11 17.97
C THR A 252 11.05 -8.98 17.71
N THR A 253 12.19 -8.36 17.42
CA THR A 253 13.47 -8.97 17.75
C THR A 253 13.50 -8.95 19.26
N THR A 254 13.20 -10.10 19.87
CA THR A 254 13.69 -10.38 21.21
C THR A 254 15.21 -10.28 21.12
N ALA A 255 15.75 -9.09 21.39
CA ALA A 255 17.17 -8.92 21.57
C ALA A 255 17.48 -9.65 22.88
N THR A 256 17.96 -10.89 22.77
CA THR A 256 18.47 -11.63 23.91
C THR A 256 19.79 -10.99 24.32
N TYR A 257 19.73 -9.98 25.18
CA TYR A 257 20.91 -9.49 25.86
C TYR A 257 21.27 -10.51 26.93
N SER A 258 22.32 -11.30 26.67
CA SER A 258 22.93 -12.12 27.70
C SER A 258 23.80 -11.22 28.56
N PHE A 259 23.28 -10.79 29.71
CA PHE A 259 24.13 -10.20 30.74
C PHE A 259 24.96 -11.30 31.41
N GLY A 260 26.23 -11.03 31.68
CA GLY A 260 27.02 -11.86 32.60
C GLY A 260 26.42 -11.82 34.02
N PRO A 261 26.92 -12.62 34.98
CA PRO A 261 26.26 -12.92 36.25
C PRO A 261 26.05 -11.74 37.23
N SER A 262 26.39 -10.49 36.87
CA SER A 262 26.28 -9.36 37.78
C SER A 262 26.06 -8.01 37.08
N LEU A 263 25.08 -7.25 37.57
CA LEU A 263 24.83 -5.84 37.27
C LEU A 263 25.00 -5.06 38.59
N THR A 264 25.89 -4.06 38.64
CA THR A 264 26.14 -3.26 39.86
C THR A 264 25.69 -1.81 39.65
N LEU A 265 24.79 -1.32 40.50
CA LEU A 265 24.30 0.07 40.53
C LEU A 265 24.78 0.75 41.83
N SER A 266 25.30 1.99 41.75
CA SER A 266 25.70 2.78 42.93
C SER A 266 25.11 4.19 42.89
N GLY A 267 24.30 4.55 43.89
CA GLY A 267 23.66 5.86 44.08
C GLY A 267 22.88 5.90 45.41
N LYS A 268 22.69 7.11 45.98
CA LYS A 268 22.32 7.27 47.41
C LYS A 268 20.85 7.01 47.77
N GLU A 269 19.93 6.95 46.80
CA GLU A 269 18.57 6.41 46.97
C GLU A 269 18.08 5.79 45.66
N ALA A 270 17.49 4.59 45.73
CA ALA A 270 16.87 3.90 44.61
C ALA A 270 15.60 3.18 45.10
N THR A 271 14.46 3.44 44.45
CA THR A 271 13.20 2.68 44.64
C THR A 271 12.88 1.92 43.36
N SER A 272 12.51 0.64 43.49
CA SER A 272 12.13 -0.25 42.38
C SER A 272 10.76 -0.88 42.65
N THR A 273 9.92 -0.98 41.61
CA THR A 273 8.67 -1.75 41.64
C THR A 273 8.62 -2.72 40.45
N LEU A 274 8.34 -3.99 40.75
CA LEU A 274 8.25 -5.11 39.80
C LEU A 274 6.88 -5.81 39.93
N SER A 275 6.19 -6.03 38.82
CA SER A 275 5.13 -7.04 38.67
C SER A 275 4.92 -7.34 37.18
N GLY A 276 4.87 -8.56 36.65
CA GLY A 276 5.30 -9.93 36.97
C GLY A 276 5.16 -10.71 35.62
N GLN A 277 5.97 -11.69 35.21
CA GLN A 277 6.88 -12.61 35.90
C GLN A 277 8.36 -12.27 35.63
N ASP A 278 9.16 -12.36 36.69
CA ASP A 278 10.50 -11.78 36.89
C ASP A 278 11.55 -11.97 35.78
N THR A 279 12.25 -10.87 35.46
CA THR A 279 13.74 -10.73 35.42
C THR A 279 14.21 -9.33 34.93
N SER A 280 13.39 -8.27 35.00
CA SER A 280 13.78 -6.93 34.53
C SER A 280 14.40 -6.04 35.62
N VAL A 281 15.39 -5.21 35.25
CA VAL A 281 15.83 -4.04 36.02
C VAL A 281 15.74 -2.82 35.10
N GLY A 282 14.95 -1.83 35.49
CA GLY A 282 14.91 -0.50 34.85
C GLY A 282 15.42 0.57 35.81
N VAL A 283 16.19 1.53 35.29
CA VAL A 283 16.59 2.76 36.01
C VAL A 283 16.26 3.96 35.14
N SER A 284 15.64 4.99 35.73
CA SER A 284 15.41 6.30 35.11
C SER A 284 16.12 7.40 35.90
N GLY A 285 16.80 8.31 35.20
CA GLY A 285 17.30 9.59 35.73
C GLY A 285 18.82 9.71 35.75
N GLY A 286 19.36 10.62 34.93
CA GLY A 286 20.77 11.03 34.98
C GLY A 286 21.41 11.15 33.61
N ASN A 287 22.14 12.25 33.38
CA ASN A 287 22.89 12.52 32.15
C ASN A 287 23.85 11.37 31.82
N ILE A 288 23.83 10.93 30.56
CA ILE A 288 24.70 9.89 30.04
C ILE A 288 26.02 10.54 29.61
N ASP A 289 27.10 10.32 30.35
CA ASP A 289 28.47 10.53 29.87
C ASP A 289 29.06 9.17 29.49
N ALA A 290 29.12 8.88 28.18
CA ALA A 290 29.81 7.70 27.68
C ALA A 290 31.30 8.01 27.50
N LYS A 291 32.16 7.43 28.35
CA LYS A 291 33.60 7.31 28.04
C LYS A 291 33.90 5.97 27.37
N ASN A 292 34.71 6.09 26.32
CA ASN A 292 34.96 5.15 25.23
C ASN A 292 35.80 3.92 25.67
N GLY A 293 35.47 2.76 25.10
CA GLY A 293 36.32 1.56 25.14
C GLY A 293 36.49 1.04 23.72
N GLN A 294 37.67 1.24 23.14
CA GLN A 294 38.03 0.73 21.82
C GLN A 294 37.96 -0.80 21.78
N ASN A 295 37.37 -1.35 20.72
CA ASN A 295 37.82 -2.64 20.21
C ASN A 295 37.66 -2.70 18.69
N GLN A 296 38.80 -2.68 18.02
CA GLN A 296 38.95 -3.13 16.64
C GLN A 296 38.93 -4.66 16.63
N ASN A 297 38.21 -5.29 15.70
CA ASN A 297 38.77 -6.24 14.72
C ASN A 297 37.71 -7.00 13.91
N ASN A 298 37.88 -6.89 12.58
CA ASN A 298 37.65 -7.85 11.51
C ASN A 298 36.29 -8.55 11.33
N VAL A 299 35.49 -7.94 10.44
CA VAL A 299 34.36 -8.54 9.73
C VAL A 299 34.87 -9.52 8.66
N LYS A 300 34.48 -10.79 8.76
CA LYS A 300 34.43 -11.73 7.62
C LYS A 300 32.98 -11.81 7.15
N GLN A 301 32.72 -11.42 5.91
CA GLN A 301 31.43 -11.64 5.24
C GLN A 301 31.19 -13.13 4.99
N PRO A 302 29.93 -13.62 5.14
CA PRO A 302 29.47 -14.79 4.42
C PRO A 302 28.35 -14.42 3.42
N GLY A 303 28.64 -14.68 2.15
CA GLY A 303 27.77 -15.39 1.20
C GLY A 303 26.38 -14.84 0.92
N GLN A 304 26.20 -14.33 -0.30
CA GLN A 304 24.89 -14.09 -0.92
C GLN A 304 24.00 -15.34 -0.93
N PRO A 305 22.71 -15.22 -0.56
CA PRO A 305 21.67 -16.10 -1.07
C PRO A 305 21.11 -15.54 -2.37
N ASN A 306 21.41 -16.23 -3.47
CA ASN A 306 20.68 -16.11 -4.73
C ASN A 306 19.23 -16.55 -4.52
N GLY A 307 18.33 -15.59 -4.36
CA GLY A 307 16.89 -15.80 -4.37
C GLY A 307 16.25 -14.82 -5.33
N GLN A 308 16.34 -15.10 -6.64
CA GLN A 308 15.56 -14.38 -7.64
C GLN A 308 14.08 -14.68 -7.40
N GLY A 309 13.41 -13.81 -6.64
CA GLY A 309 11.95 -13.70 -6.72
C GLY A 309 11.61 -13.45 -8.17
N LYS A 310 10.91 -14.40 -8.80
CA LYS A 310 10.42 -14.26 -10.17
C LYS A 310 9.34 -13.18 -10.18
N GLY A 311 9.77 -11.93 -10.24
CA GLY A 311 8.92 -10.79 -10.60
C GLY A 311 8.26 -11.07 -11.95
N LEU A 312 7.03 -10.62 -12.10
CA LEU A 312 6.29 -10.71 -13.35
C LEU A 312 7.13 -10.07 -14.47
N LYS A 313 7.39 -10.83 -15.54
CA LYS A 313 8.10 -10.31 -16.71
C LYS A 313 7.21 -9.29 -17.41
N CYS A 314 7.53 -8.01 -17.32
CA CYS A 314 6.82 -6.89 -17.97
C CYS A 314 6.92 -6.88 -19.51
N GLU A 315 7.18 -8.02 -20.17
CA GLU A 315 7.44 -8.11 -21.62
C GLU A 315 6.18 -7.89 -22.48
N HIS A 316 4.99 -7.81 -21.88
CA HIS A 316 3.72 -7.68 -22.59
C HIS A 316 3.15 -6.24 -22.65
N PHE A 317 3.79 -5.26 -22.02
CA PHE A 317 3.28 -3.88 -22.01
C PHE A 317 4.17 -2.95 -22.82
N THR A 318 3.67 -2.45 -23.95
CA THR A 318 4.38 -1.45 -24.76
C THR A 318 4.12 -0.04 -24.23
N GLN A 319 5.02 0.92 -24.52
CA GLN A 319 4.78 2.33 -24.18
C GLN A 319 3.59 2.96 -24.94
N GLN A 320 3.11 2.30 -26.02
CA GLN A 320 1.94 2.75 -26.77
C GLN A 320 0.60 2.35 -26.12
N GLY A 321 0.65 1.83 -24.90
CA GLY A 321 -0.50 1.22 -24.26
C GLY A 321 -0.74 -0.19 -24.80
N PRO A 322 -1.93 -0.74 -24.56
CA PRO A 322 -2.25 -2.13 -24.85
C PRO A 322 -2.31 -2.47 -26.34
N VAL A 323 -1.83 -3.66 -26.69
CA VAL A 323 -1.96 -4.22 -28.04
C VAL A 323 -3.45 -4.42 -28.35
N ARG A 324 -3.96 -3.73 -29.38
CA ARG A 324 -5.32 -3.94 -29.89
C ARG A 324 -5.44 -5.33 -30.50
N CYS A 325 -6.22 -6.23 -29.90
CA CYS A 325 -6.68 -7.42 -30.62
C CYS A 325 -7.67 -6.98 -31.70
N ARG A 326 -7.23 -7.01 -32.97
CA ARG A 326 -8.12 -6.79 -34.10
C ARG A 326 -8.98 -8.04 -34.28
N THR A 327 -10.30 -7.89 -34.27
CA THR A 327 -11.19 -8.87 -34.89
C THR A 327 -10.97 -8.79 -36.40
N SER A 328 -10.71 -9.92 -37.04
CA SER A 328 -10.72 -10.07 -38.50
C SER A 328 -12.08 -9.73 -39.08
#